data_AF-C6SE09-F1
#
_entry.id   AF-C6SE09-F1
#
_cell.length_a   1.000
_cell.length_b   1.000
_cell.length_c   1.000
_cell.angle_alpha   90.00
_cell.angle_beta   90.00
_cell.angle_gamma   90.00
#
_symmetry.space_group_name_H-M   'P 1'
#
loop_
_entity.id
_entity.type
_entity.pdbx_description
1 polymer ?
#
loop_
_entity_poly.entity_id
_entity_poly.type
_entity_poly.pdbx_seq_one_letter_code
_entity_poly.pdbx_strand_id
1 'polypeptide(L)'
;MAIYQSGVIFDQVDTANPDCWTLDEYVKRGGYTALRKILSENISQTDVIDEVKTSGLRGRGGAGFPTGLKWSFMPPFLSGRKIRRLQYRRRRAGYI
;
A
#
# COMPACT_ATOMS: atom_id res chain seq x y z
N MET A 1 -4.46 3.08 31.26
CA MET A 1 -5.29 3.99 30.46
C MET A 1 -4.48 4.43 29.25
N ALA A 2 -4.82 3.99 28.04
CA ALA A 2 -4.15 4.50 26.84
C ALA A 2 -4.65 5.93 26.60
N ILE A 3 -3.74 6.91 26.62
CA ILE A 3 -4.08 8.31 26.34
C ILE A 3 -3.94 8.49 24.83
N TYR A 4 -5.08 8.61 24.13
CA TYR A 4 -5.10 8.95 22.71
C TYR A 4 -4.92 10.45 22.58
N GLN A 5 -3.80 10.88 22.00
CA GLN A 5 -3.60 12.27 21.64
C GLN A 5 -4.16 12.50 20.24
N SER A 6 -5.06 13.47 20.09
CA SER A 6 -5.55 13.89 18.77
C SER A 6 -4.37 14.49 17.99
N GLY A 7 -3.88 13.72 17.03
CA GLY A 7 -3.01 14.15 15.96
C GLY A 7 -3.55 13.61 14.65
N VAL A 8 -2.81 13.72 13.54
CA VAL A 8 -3.32 13.39 12.19
C VAL A 8 -3.99 12.00 12.04
N ILE A 9 -3.55 10.99 12.81
CA ILE A 9 -4.08 9.61 12.72
C ILE A 9 -5.41 9.44 13.47
N PHE A 10 -5.56 10.09 14.62
CA PHE A 10 -6.76 10.00 15.46
C PHE A 10 -7.63 11.26 15.37
N ASP A 11 -7.33 12.13 14.41
CA ASP A 11 -8.09 13.35 14.19
C ASP A 11 -9.53 12.98 13.81
N GLN A 12 -10.48 13.67 14.43
CA GLN A 12 -11.92 13.44 14.27
C GLN A 12 -12.40 12.00 14.61
N VAL A 13 -11.58 11.17 15.27
CA VAL A 13 -11.99 9.85 15.74
C VAL A 13 -12.61 9.99 17.13
N ASP A 14 -13.94 9.94 17.19
CA ASP A 14 -14.66 9.82 18.46
C ASP A 14 -14.62 8.37 18.96
N THR A 15 -13.72 8.08 19.90
CA THR A 15 -13.58 6.74 20.50
C THR A 15 -14.71 6.39 21.48
N ALA A 16 -15.56 7.35 21.87
CA ALA A 16 -16.71 7.09 22.72
C ALA A 16 -17.94 6.63 21.91
N ASN A 17 -18.00 6.98 20.62
CA ASN A 17 -19.03 6.49 19.72
C ASN A 17 -18.83 4.99 19.43
N PRO A 18 -19.79 4.10 19.74
CA PRO A 18 -19.67 2.66 19.47
C PRO A 18 -19.55 2.31 17.99
N ASP A 19 -20.00 3.19 17.09
CA ASP A 19 -19.98 2.98 15.63
C ASP A 19 -18.75 3.60 14.95
N CYS A 20 -17.77 4.08 15.72
CA CYS A 20 -16.63 4.84 15.20
C CYS A 20 -15.71 4.09 14.22
N TRP A 21 -15.82 2.75 14.19
CA TRP A 21 -15.07 1.83 13.32
C TRP A 21 -15.84 1.46 12.04
N THR A 22 -17.11 1.87 11.93
CA THR A 22 -17.93 1.57 10.76
C THR A 22 -17.42 2.33 9.52
N LEU A 23 -17.66 1.74 8.35
CA LEU A 23 -17.27 2.34 7.07
C LEU A 23 -17.92 3.70 6.87
N ASP A 24 -19.19 3.84 7.21
CA ASP A 24 -19.95 5.07 7.03
C ASP A 24 -19.36 6.22 7.87
N GLU A 25 -19.01 5.94 9.13
CA GLU A 25 -18.33 6.93 9.98
C GLU A 25 -16.93 7.29 9.45
N TYR A 26 -16.17 6.31 8.92
CA TYR A 26 -14.89 6.60 8.28
C TYR A 26 -15.03 7.50 7.04
N VAL A 27 -16.03 7.23 6.19
CA VAL A 27 -16.31 8.02 5.00
C VAL A 27 -16.78 9.42 5.36
N LYS A 28 -17.67 9.58 6.35
CA LYS A 28 -18.14 10.89 6.85
C LYS A 28 -16.99 11.79 7.32
N ARG A 29 -15.95 11.21 7.92
CA ARG A 29 -14.73 11.93 8.36
C ARG A 29 -13.76 12.28 7.21
N GLY A 30 -14.15 12.02 5.96
CA GLY A 30 -13.29 12.26 4.79
C GLY A 30 -12.40 11.07 4.43
N GLY A 31 -12.68 9.88 4.94
CA GLY A 31 -12.02 8.64 4.54
C GLY A 31 -12.03 8.42 3.03
N TYR A 32 -10.98 7.77 2.52
CA TYR A 32 -10.74 7.52 1.08
C TYR A 32 -10.53 8.76 0.20
N THR A 33 -10.48 9.99 0.73
CA THR A 33 -10.29 11.18 -0.10
C THR A 33 -8.95 11.14 -0.86
N ALA A 34 -7.87 10.74 -0.19
CA ALA A 34 -6.56 10.56 -0.84
C ALA A 34 -6.58 9.43 -1.88
N LEU A 35 -7.23 8.30 -1.59
CA LEU A 35 -7.34 7.18 -2.54
C LEU A 35 -8.11 7.61 -3.80
N ARG A 36 -9.27 8.28 -3.61
CA ARG A 36 -10.06 8.81 -4.72
C ARG A 36 -9.24 9.78 -5.57
N LYS A 37 -8.47 10.67 -4.95
CA LYS A 37 -7.58 11.60 -5.67
C LYS A 37 -6.57 10.85 -6.53
N ILE A 38 -5.82 9.91 -5.94
CA ILE A 38 -4.79 9.12 -6.63
C ILE A 38 -5.36 8.39 -7.85
N LEU A 39 -6.52 7.74 -7.69
CA LEU A 39 -7.16 6.99 -8.76
C LEU A 39 -7.77 7.90 -9.84
N SER A 40 -8.38 9.02 -9.44
CA SER A 40 -9.04 9.94 -10.40
C SER A 40 -8.03 10.73 -11.22
N GLU A 41 -6.94 11.18 -10.61
CA GLU A 41 -5.87 11.92 -11.25
C GLU A 41 -4.84 11.00 -11.95
N ASN A 42 -5.02 9.67 -11.90
CA ASN A 42 -4.08 8.68 -12.42
C ASN A 42 -2.63 8.92 -11.97
N ILE A 43 -2.44 9.25 -10.69
CA ILE A 43 -1.11 9.48 -10.11
C ILE A 43 -0.30 8.19 -10.23
N SER A 44 0.90 8.28 -10.79
CA SER A 44 1.71 7.10 -11.09
C SER A 44 2.26 6.46 -9.81
N GLN A 45 2.58 5.17 -9.89
CA GLN A 45 3.22 4.45 -8.79
C GLN A 45 4.54 5.13 -8.36
N THR A 46 5.31 5.63 -9.32
CA THR A 46 6.59 6.31 -9.07
C THR A 46 6.38 7.61 -8.31
N ASP A 47 5.38 8.41 -8.67
CA ASP A 47 5.09 9.69 -8.00
C ASP A 47 4.69 9.46 -6.55
N VAL A 48 3.86 8.45 -6.27
CA VAL A 48 3.48 8.10 -4.89
C VAL A 48 4.70 7.66 -4.08
N ILE A 49 5.60 6.87 -4.67
CA ILE A 49 6.83 6.43 -3.99
C ILE A 49 7.73 7.61 -3.68
N ASP A 50 7.89 8.55 -4.62
CA ASP A 50 8.75 9.71 -4.45
C ASP A 50 8.19 10.73 -3.45
N GLU A 51 6.86 10.89 -3.39
CA GLU A 51 6.19 11.65 -2.33
C GLU A 51 6.50 11.05 -0.95
N VAL A 52 6.39 9.72 -0.80
CA VAL A 52 6.69 9.05 0.47
C VAL A 52 8.17 9.11 0.83
N LYS A 53 9.09 9.06 -0.14
CA LYS A 53 10.52 9.33 0.11
C LYS A 53 10.72 10.76 0.63
N THR A 54 10.10 11.74 -0.01
CA THR A 54 10.21 13.17 0.32
C THR A 54 9.65 13.47 1.70
N SER A 55 8.56 12.81 2.10
CA SER A 55 7.97 12.93 3.45
C SER A 55 8.89 12.49 4.60
N GLY A 56 9.96 11.74 4.29
CA GLY A 56 10.85 11.18 5.32
C GLY A 56 10.21 10.11 6.20
N LEU A 57 9.09 9.50 5.77
CA LEU A 57 8.37 8.50 6.56
C LEU A 57 9.25 7.29 6.89
N ARG A 58 9.42 7.03 8.19
CA ARG A 58 10.16 5.88 8.72
C ARG A 58 9.23 4.81 9.27
N GLY A 59 9.63 3.55 9.14
CA GLY A 59 8.88 2.41 9.67
C GLY A 59 8.67 2.52 11.18
N ARG A 60 7.42 2.42 11.64
CA ARG A 60 7.03 2.56 13.06
C ARG A 60 7.02 1.25 13.84
N GLY A 61 7.52 0.15 13.25
CA GLY A 61 7.68 -1.16 13.92
C GLY A 61 8.99 -1.34 14.69
N GLY A 62 9.75 -0.27 14.96
CA GLY A 62 10.98 -0.29 15.78
C GLY A 62 12.29 -0.11 15.00
N ALA A 63 12.40 -0.63 13.78
CA ALA A 63 13.65 -0.54 12.99
C ALA A 63 13.92 0.84 12.36
N GLY A 64 12.90 1.68 12.19
CA GLY A 64 13.07 3.03 11.64
C GLY A 64 13.52 3.12 10.18
N PHE A 65 13.45 2.02 9.42
CA PHE A 65 13.87 1.98 8.01
C PHE A 65 13.05 2.98 7.15
N PRO A 66 13.66 3.72 6.20
CA PRO A 66 12.95 4.66 5.33
C PRO A 66 11.93 3.93 4.44
N THR A 67 10.66 4.30 4.57
CA THR A 67 9.54 3.57 3.94
C THR A 67 9.54 3.75 2.42
N GLY A 68 9.77 4.96 1.92
CA GLY A 68 9.84 5.21 0.47
C GLY A 68 10.99 4.46 -0.21
N LEU A 69 12.14 4.32 0.47
CA LEU A 69 13.25 3.49 -0.03
C LEU A 69 12.87 2.00 -0.06
N LYS A 70 12.21 1.51 1.00
CA LYS A 70 11.73 0.12 1.06
C LYS A 70 10.81 -0.20 -0.12
N TRP A 71 9.92 0.71 -0.49
CA TRP A 71 8.99 0.53 -1.60
C TRP A 71 9.69 0.52 -2.96
N SER A 72 10.76 1.30 -3.12
CA SER A 72 11.53 1.36 -4.38
C SER A 72 12.24 0.05 -4.75
N PHE A 73 12.37 -0.90 -3.82
CA PHE A 73 12.91 -2.23 -4.12
C PHE A 73 11.91 -3.14 -4.85
N MET A 74 10.63 -2.79 -4.86
CA MET A 74 9.63 -3.56 -5.59
C MET A 74 9.80 -3.31 -7.10
N PRO A 75 9.81 -4.38 -7.92
CA PRO A 75 9.88 -4.20 -9.36
C PRO A 75 8.65 -3.42 -9.84
N PRO A 76 8.81 -2.46 -10.77
CA PRO A 76 7.66 -1.86 -11.43
C PRO A 76 6.82 -2.98 -12.08
N PHE A 77 5.51 -2.77 -12.14
CA PHE A 77 4.53 -3.72 -12.66
C PHE A 77 5.09 -4.50 -13.85
N LEU A 78 4.99 -5.84 -13.78
CA LEU A 78 5.63 -6.80 -14.68
C LEU A 78 5.24 -6.59 -16.15
N SER A 79 5.89 -5.65 -16.85
CA SER A 79 5.90 -5.60 -18.30
C SER A 79 6.80 -6.73 -18.81
N GLY A 80 6.25 -7.95 -18.84
CA GLY A 80 6.84 -9.05 -19.60
C GLY A 80 7.77 -10.00 -18.86
N ARG A 81 7.55 -10.32 -17.56
CA ARG A 81 8.07 -11.60 -17.05
C ARG A 81 7.33 -12.72 -17.77
N LYS A 82 7.92 -13.22 -18.88
CA LYS A 82 7.72 -14.59 -19.34
C LYS A 82 7.92 -15.46 -18.11
N ILE A 83 6.82 -15.87 -17.49
CA ILE A 83 6.84 -17.02 -16.60
C ILE A 83 7.45 -18.10 -17.49
N ARG A 84 8.70 -18.51 -17.21
CA ARG A 84 9.25 -19.75 -17.79
C ARG A 84 8.36 -20.85 -17.25
N ARG A 85 7.23 -21.06 -17.92
CA ARG A 85 6.48 -22.30 -17.84
C ARG A 85 7.53 -23.33 -18.21
N LEU A 86 7.95 -24.11 -17.22
CA LEU A 86 8.86 -25.22 -17.42
C LEU A 86 8.36 -25.95 -18.66
N GLN A 87 9.08 -25.83 -19.77
CA GLN A 87 8.98 -26.80 -20.85
C GLN A 87 9.54 -28.08 -20.25
N TYR A 88 8.69 -28.78 -19.49
CA TYR A 88 8.89 -30.17 -19.17
C TYR A 88 8.82 -30.87 -20.52
N ARG A 89 10.01 -31.00 -21.12
CA ARG A 89 10.31 -31.70 -22.35
C ARG A 89 9.43 -32.94 -22.43
N ARG A 90 8.46 -32.90 -23.35
CA ARG A 90 7.96 -34.09 -24.03
C ARG A 90 9.17 -34.80 -24.64
N ARG A 91 9.79 -35.70 -23.89
CA ARG A 91 10.66 -36.77 -24.38
C ARG A 91 10.21 -38.07 -23.75
N ARG A 92 9.00 -38.50 -24.11
CA ARG A 92 8.55 -39.90 -24.04
C ARG A 92 7.43 -40.07 -25.07
N ALA A 93 7.81 -40.54 -26.25
CA ALA A 93 7.02 -41.35 -27.18
C ALA A 93 7.76 -41.36 -28.52
N GLY A 94 8.42 -42.47 -28.85
CA GLY A 94 9.17 -42.64 -30.09
C GLY A 94 10.19 -43.77 -30.00
N TYR A 95 9.74 -44.94 -29.57
CA TYR A 95 10.43 -46.23 -29.73
C TYR A 95 9.35 -47.33 -29.57
N ILE A 96 8.49 -47.45 -30.58
CA ILE A 96 7.95 -48.68 -31.17
C ILE A 96 7.57 -48.29 -32.60
#